data_AF-A0A1M6PMP6-F1
#
_entry.id   AF-A0A1M6PMP6-F1
#
_cell.length_a   1.000
_cell.length_b   1.000
_cell.length_c   1.000
_cell.angle_alpha   90.00
_cell.angle_beta   90.00
_cell.angle_gamma   90.00
#
_symmetry.space_group_name_H-M   'P 1'
#
loop_
_entity.id
_entity.type
_entity.pdbx_description
1 polymer ?
#
loop_
_entity_poly.entity_id
_entity_poly.type
_entity_poly.pdbx_seq_one_letter_code
_entity_poly.pdbx_strand_id
1 'polypeptide(L)'
;MVFNKNTSLCKGSNYFDIYGVADKQAVNYINKSMSLPNSNFFKEKVILVDAKVQAQKPDIGAIQSINLSVDILRKKIISTPGDDIVTNLEGVKSTGKKIIIEGALNLSIQYISMELRHEVYNFNYGEYFSTYIMLNNQVKLEDNFSIIPYVESFMVSEIYPRKISACTNLFLVASRLSINDYDKEIEEDSDYEMDIPSSKNTNDITTFLGPQDKEWTNINIKEKYTIPKNKPDIGKVINITSNIIVRNQRVVLVPIKPPVSSGGNIFKEKKLLIDLILNQDIIYNEFNNEDNLISVQYGVPYSIYISINDNCKFTDSFIIDSCIEDLHVNVLDKRNMFENISIFFKVNKKTYF
;
A
#
# COMPACT_ATOMS: atom_id res chain seq x y z
N MET A 1 -11.06 -3.22 -18.36
CA MET A 1 -10.52 -3.48 -19.73
C MET A 1 -10.54 -4.99 -20.00
N VAL A 2 -10.88 -5.42 -21.22
CA VAL A 2 -10.93 -6.85 -21.60
C VAL A 2 -9.65 -7.22 -22.36
N PHE A 3 -8.94 -8.24 -21.89
CA PHE A 3 -7.72 -8.72 -22.51
C PHE A 3 -7.91 -10.10 -23.15
N ASN A 4 -7.67 -10.18 -24.47
CA ASN A 4 -7.72 -11.42 -25.23
C ASN A 4 -6.32 -11.87 -25.65
N LYS A 5 -6.13 -13.19 -25.76
CA LYS A 5 -4.86 -13.80 -26.19
C LYS A 5 -4.49 -13.37 -27.61
N ASN A 6 -3.49 -12.51 -27.75
CA ASN A 6 -2.76 -12.36 -29.01
C ASN A 6 -1.59 -13.34 -29.02
N THR A 7 -1.59 -14.23 -30.01
CA THR A 7 -0.63 -15.32 -30.15
C THR A 7 0.74 -14.81 -30.55
N SER A 8 1.72 -14.84 -29.64
CA SER A 8 3.12 -15.03 -30.01
C SER A 8 3.60 -16.40 -29.51
N LEU A 9 4.03 -17.23 -30.45
CA LEU A 9 4.46 -18.61 -30.24
C LEU A 9 5.91 -18.62 -29.72
N CYS A 10 6.08 -18.58 -28.40
CA CYS A 10 7.30 -19.08 -27.77
C CYS A 10 6.93 -20.34 -26.96
N LYS A 11 7.23 -21.51 -27.52
CA LYS A 11 7.09 -22.81 -26.84
C LYS A 11 8.06 -22.83 -25.65
N GLY A 12 7.53 -22.94 -24.44
CA GLY A 12 8.32 -23.26 -23.24
C GLY A 12 7.83 -22.62 -21.94
N SER A 13 6.95 -21.62 -22.01
CA SER A 13 6.47 -20.92 -20.82
C SER A 13 5.12 -20.26 -21.09
N ASN A 14 4.11 -20.54 -20.27
CA ASN A 14 2.76 -19.95 -20.36
C ASN A 14 2.75 -18.49 -19.84
N TYR A 15 3.65 -17.65 -20.35
CA TYR A 15 3.63 -16.21 -20.06
C TYR A 15 2.61 -15.54 -20.97
N PHE A 16 1.67 -14.82 -20.35
CA PHE A 16 0.79 -13.89 -21.03
C PHE A 16 1.26 -12.47 -20.70
N ASP A 17 2.08 -11.93 -21.60
CA ASP A 17 2.49 -10.54 -21.55
C ASP A 17 1.52 -9.68 -22.33
N ILE A 18 0.90 -8.72 -21.64
CA ILE A 18 0.11 -7.67 -22.29
C ILE A 18 0.86 -6.36 -22.08
N TYR A 19 1.75 -6.08 -23.02
CA TYR A 19 2.35 -4.77 -23.17
C TYR A 19 1.38 -3.83 -23.91
N GLY A 20 1.27 -2.59 -23.45
CA GLY A 20 0.62 -1.53 -24.22
C GLY A 20 -0.82 -1.22 -23.84
N VAL A 21 -1.15 -1.20 -22.55
CA VAL A 21 -2.42 -0.64 -22.05
C VAL A 21 -2.27 0.86 -21.75
N ALA A 22 -1.26 1.52 -22.34
CA ALA A 22 -1.19 2.97 -22.31
C ALA A 22 -2.44 3.52 -23.00
N ASP A 23 -3.45 3.88 -22.20
CA ASP A 23 -4.56 4.68 -22.65
C ASP A 23 -3.92 5.92 -23.28
N LYS A 24 -4.23 6.21 -24.55
CA LYS A 24 -3.75 7.44 -25.20
C LYS A 24 -4.09 8.66 -24.34
N GLN A 25 -5.15 8.59 -23.54
CA GLN A 25 -5.49 9.61 -22.55
C GLN A 25 -4.48 9.71 -21.39
N ALA A 26 -3.96 8.60 -20.87
CA ALA A 26 -2.90 8.60 -19.85
C ALA A 26 -1.62 9.25 -20.38
N VAL A 27 -1.17 8.83 -21.57
CA VAL A 27 0.04 9.37 -22.20
C VAL A 27 -0.15 10.84 -22.58
N ASN A 28 -1.32 11.23 -23.09
CA ASN A 28 -1.64 12.62 -23.38
C ASN A 28 -1.78 13.45 -22.10
N TYR A 29 -2.34 12.90 -21.02
CA TYR A 29 -2.39 13.56 -19.73
C TYR A 29 -0.97 13.78 -19.22
N ILE A 30 -0.11 12.76 -19.18
CA ILE A 30 1.30 12.86 -18.76
C ILE A 30 2.02 13.91 -19.62
N ASN A 31 1.88 13.87 -20.94
CA ASN A 31 2.53 14.83 -21.84
C ASN A 31 2.01 16.27 -21.66
N LYS A 32 0.70 16.44 -21.44
CA LYS A 32 0.07 17.75 -21.20
C LYS A 32 0.36 18.26 -19.79
N SER A 33 0.40 17.38 -18.81
CA SER A 33 0.69 17.68 -17.41
C SER A 33 2.18 18.05 -17.26
N MET A 34 3.11 17.35 -17.93
CA MET A 34 4.53 17.72 -18.00
C MET A 34 4.78 19.12 -18.57
N SER A 35 3.81 19.72 -19.28
CA SER A 35 3.89 21.09 -19.81
C SER A 35 3.31 22.17 -18.89
N LEU A 36 2.65 21.81 -17.77
CA LEU A 36 2.01 22.74 -16.84
C LEU A 36 2.76 22.78 -15.49
N PRO A 37 3.32 23.93 -15.06
CA PRO A 37 4.21 24.01 -13.89
C PRO A 37 3.60 23.67 -12.53
N ASN A 38 2.26 23.52 -12.41
CA ASN A 38 1.55 23.51 -11.11
C ASN A 38 0.50 22.40 -10.92
N SER A 39 0.45 21.34 -11.75
CA SER A 39 -0.71 20.42 -11.77
C SER A 39 -0.44 18.93 -11.56
N ASN A 40 0.78 18.48 -11.23
CA ASN A 40 1.13 17.07 -11.43
C ASN A 40 1.28 16.32 -10.11
N PHE A 41 0.15 15.88 -9.56
CA PHE A 41 0.12 14.93 -8.46
C PHE A 41 -0.08 13.53 -9.06
N PHE A 42 0.98 12.73 -9.12
CA PHE A 42 0.88 11.36 -9.62
C PHE A 42 1.78 10.39 -8.84
N LYS A 43 1.47 9.09 -8.95
CA LYS A 43 2.27 8.02 -8.36
C LYS A 43 2.18 6.74 -9.19
N GLU A 44 3.33 6.13 -9.44
CA GLU A 44 3.42 4.76 -9.95
C GLU A 44 3.32 3.75 -8.80
N LYS A 45 2.56 2.68 -9.03
CA LYS A 45 2.37 1.58 -8.09
C LYS A 45 2.38 0.24 -8.81
N VAL A 46 3.26 -0.64 -8.37
CA VAL A 46 3.25 -2.06 -8.74
C VAL A 46 2.34 -2.81 -7.76
N ILE A 47 1.42 -3.61 -8.28
CA ILE A 47 0.58 -4.54 -7.52
C ILE A 47 0.88 -5.96 -7.98
N LEU A 48 1.23 -6.82 -7.03
CA LEU A 48 1.44 -8.24 -7.25
C LEU A 48 0.26 -9.01 -6.68
N VAL A 49 -0.28 -9.94 -7.46
CA VAL A 49 -1.46 -10.73 -7.13
C VAL A 49 -1.16 -12.21 -7.25
N ASP A 50 -1.54 -12.97 -6.24
CA ASP A 50 -1.51 -14.43 -6.27
C ASP A 50 -2.94 -14.97 -6.12
N ALA A 51 -3.59 -15.23 -7.25
CA ALA A 51 -4.98 -15.66 -7.28
C ALA A 51 -5.12 -17.19 -7.35
N LYS A 52 -5.92 -17.74 -6.45
CA LYS A 52 -6.21 -19.18 -6.36
C LYS A 52 -7.63 -19.48 -6.84
N VAL A 53 -7.76 -20.53 -7.64
CA VAL A 53 -9.06 -21.03 -8.11
C VAL A 53 -9.81 -21.68 -6.94
N GLN A 54 -11.07 -21.33 -6.74
CA GLN A 54 -11.90 -21.88 -5.66
C GLN A 54 -12.06 -23.39 -5.79
N ALA A 55 -12.01 -24.13 -4.67
CA ALA A 55 -11.92 -25.60 -4.61
C ALA A 55 -12.93 -26.36 -5.49
N GLN A 56 -14.13 -25.80 -5.66
CA GLN A 56 -15.22 -26.37 -6.45
C GLN A 56 -15.09 -26.23 -7.97
N LYS A 57 -14.17 -25.41 -8.47
CA LYS A 57 -13.93 -25.23 -9.91
C LYS A 57 -12.77 -26.12 -10.36
N PRO A 58 -12.71 -26.59 -11.61
CA PRO A 58 -11.66 -27.49 -12.07
C PRO A 58 -10.30 -26.78 -12.22
N ASP A 59 -9.28 -27.57 -12.52
CA ASP A 59 -7.93 -27.08 -12.75
C ASP A 59 -7.82 -26.26 -14.04
N ILE A 60 -6.94 -25.27 -14.03
CA ILE A 60 -6.67 -24.41 -15.19
C ILE A 60 -5.94 -25.25 -16.23
N GLY A 61 -6.51 -25.36 -17.43
CA GLY A 61 -5.82 -25.90 -18.61
C GLY A 61 -5.25 -24.80 -19.51
N ALA A 62 -6.00 -23.70 -19.68
CA ALA A 62 -5.52 -22.51 -20.39
C ALA A 62 -6.31 -21.27 -19.98
N ILE A 63 -5.62 -20.17 -19.69
CA ILE A 63 -6.25 -18.85 -19.53
C ILE A 63 -6.77 -18.38 -20.90
N GLN A 64 -8.05 -18.01 -20.97
CA GLN A 64 -8.70 -17.53 -22.19
C GLN A 64 -8.73 -15.99 -22.24
N SER A 65 -9.20 -15.36 -21.17
CA SER A 65 -9.27 -13.91 -21.06
C SER A 65 -9.18 -13.47 -19.60
N ILE A 66 -8.74 -12.23 -19.39
CA ILE A 66 -8.76 -11.58 -18.08
C ILE A 66 -9.36 -10.18 -18.26
N ASN A 67 -10.35 -9.87 -17.44
CA ASN A 67 -10.86 -8.52 -17.28
C ASN A 67 -10.26 -7.94 -16.00
N LEU A 68 -9.75 -6.71 -16.12
CA LEU A 68 -9.17 -5.97 -15.01
C LEU A 68 -9.92 -4.65 -14.82
N SER A 69 -10.28 -4.34 -13.58
CA SER A 69 -10.72 -3.02 -13.14
C SER A 69 -9.93 -2.59 -11.90
N VAL A 70 -9.84 -1.27 -11.70
CA VAL A 70 -9.23 -0.67 -10.54
C VAL A 70 -10.25 0.28 -9.95
N ASP A 71 -10.63 0.01 -8.71
CA ASP A 71 -11.60 0.80 -7.98
C ASP A 71 -10.87 1.59 -6.91
N ILE A 72 -11.08 2.92 -6.89
CA ILE A 72 -10.58 3.77 -5.82
C ILE A 72 -11.64 3.73 -4.72
N LEU A 73 -11.28 3.16 -3.58
CA LEU A 73 -12.19 2.95 -2.46
C LEU A 73 -12.15 4.18 -1.55
N ARG A 74 -10.95 4.62 -1.16
CA ARG A 74 -10.77 5.76 -0.27
C ARG A 74 -9.70 6.70 -0.80
N LYS A 75 -9.96 7.99 -0.68
CA LYS A 75 -8.97 9.07 -0.86
C LYS A 75 -9.03 10.01 0.33
N LYS A 76 -7.89 10.29 0.96
CA LYS A 76 -7.83 11.18 2.12
C LYS A 76 -6.57 12.01 2.14
N ILE A 77 -6.72 13.33 2.27
CA ILE A 77 -5.59 14.21 2.54
C ILE A 77 -5.24 14.12 4.02
N ILE A 78 -3.98 13.87 4.31
CA ILE A 78 -3.47 13.84 5.68
C ILE A 78 -2.25 14.75 5.80
N SER A 79 -2.01 15.20 7.04
CA SER A 79 -0.74 15.79 7.42
C SER A 79 0.29 14.69 7.62
N THR A 80 1.52 14.97 7.21
CA THR A 80 2.67 14.09 7.41
C THR A 80 3.71 14.80 8.29
N PRO A 81 4.62 14.07 8.94
CA PRO A 81 5.70 14.69 9.70
C PRO A 81 6.59 15.65 8.91
N GLY A 82 6.89 16.80 9.51
CA GLY A 82 7.63 17.92 8.93
C GLY A 82 6.70 19.02 8.41
N ASP A 83 6.93 20.26 8.82
CA ASP A 83 6.22 21.45 8.29
C ASP A 83 6.73 21.88 6.90
N ASP A 84 7.92 21.41 6.52
CA ASP A 84 8.61 21.69 5.25
C ASP A 84 9.10 20.39 4.59
N ILE A 85 9.72 20.52 3.41
CA ILE A 85 10.32 19.37 2.73
C ILE A 85 11.51 18.83 3.55
N VAL A 86 11.28 17.75 4.28
CA VAL A 86 12.32 16.98 4.98
C VAL A 86 12.71 15.79 4.12
N THR A 87 14.01 15.57 3.90
CA THR A 87 14.52 14.47 3.08
C THR A 87 15.43 13.56 3.91
N ASN A 88 15.15 12.25 3.93
CA ASN A 88 16.02 11.30 4.63
C ASN A 88 17.30 10.98 3.83
N LEU A 89 18.17 10.17 4.42
CA LEU A 89 19.40 9.69 3.77
C LEU A 89 19.16 8.85 2.50
N GLU A 90 17.94 8.33 2.29
CA GLU A 90 17.55 7.56 1.10
C GLU A 90 16.94 8.44 -0.01
N GLY A 91 16.85 9.75 0.21
CA GLY A 91 16.23 10.69 -0.73
C GLY A 91 14.70 10.70 -0.69
N VAL A 92 14.08 9.99 0.26
CA VAL A 92 12.63 10.01 0.49
C VAL A 92 12.26 11.35 1.12
N LYS A 93 11.20 11.97 0.59
CA LYS A 93 10.72 13.29 1.01
C LYS A 93 9.43 13.17 1.80
N SER A 94 9.33 13.90 2.91
CA SER A 94 8.07 14.28 3.53
C SER A 94 7.84 15.77 3.27
N THR A 95 6.65 16.15 2.81
CA THR A 95 6.31 17.55 2.45
C THR A 95 5.26 18.15 3.38
N GLY A 96 4.99 17.48 4.51
CA GLY A 96 3.93 17.84 5.44
C GLY A 96 2.52 17.44 5.02
N LYS A 97 2.29 17.08 3.75
CA LYS A 97 0.96 16.66 3.26
C LYS A 97 1.06 15.59 2.18
N LYS A 98 0.12 14.64 2.21
CA LYS A 98 -0.08 13.68 1.12
C LYS A 98 -1.54 13.25 1.01
N ILE A 99 -1.92 12.73 -0.15
CA ILE A 99 -3.19 12.02 -0.34
C ILE A 99 -2.91 10.54 -0.17
N ILE A 100 -3.54 9.91 0.82
CA ILE A 100 -3.66 8.45 0.92
C ILE A 100 -4.69 7.99 -0.09
N ILE A 101 -4.36 6.93 -0.82
CA ILE A 101 -5.24 6.29 -1.80
C ILE A 101 -5.30 4.81 -1.45
N GLU A 102 -6.50 4.35 -1.11
CA GLU A 102 -6.83 2.94 -0.95
C GLU A 102 -7.70 2.52 -2.13
N GLY A 103 -7.42 1.36 -2.70
CA GLY A 103 -8.17 0.84 -3.83
C GLY A 103 -8.17 -0.68 -3.89
N ALA A 104 -8.91 -1.22 -4.84
CA ALA A 104 -8.94 -2.64 -5.16
C ALA A 104 -8.61 -2.86 -6.63
N LEU A 105 -7.72 -3.83 -6.89
CA LEU A 105 -7.49 -4.38 -8.21
C LEU A 105 -8.36 -5.62 -8.38
N ASN A 106 -9.36 -5.54 -9.25
CA ASN A 106 -10.33 -6.60 -9.47
C ASN A 106 -10.05 -7.32 -10.79
N LEU A 107 -9.92 -8.64 -10.70
CA LEU A 107 -9.67 -9.55 -11.81
C LEU A 107 -10.87 -10.47 -12.01
N SER A 108 -11.37 -10.55 -13.24
CA SER A 108 -12.29 -11.61 -13.68
C SER A 108 -11.58 -12.46 -14.72
N ILE A 109 -11.27 -13.70 -14.36
CA ILE A 109 -10.45 -14.61 -15.15
C ILE A 109 -11.35 -15.66 -15.78
N GLN A 110 -11.29 -15.81 -17.10
CA GLN A 110 -11.92 -16.91 -17.83
C GLN A 110 -10.84 -17.89 -18.29
N TYR A 111 -11.10 -19.18 -18.11
CA TYR A 111 -10.14 -20.24 -18.45
C TYR A 111 -10.86 -21.51 -18.92
N ILE A 112 -10.14 -22.32 -19.69
CA ILE A 112 -10.57 -23.64 -20.14
C ILE A 112 -10.05 -24.67 -19.12
N SER A 113 -10.91 -25.57 -18.68
CA SER A 113 -10.55 -26.66 -17.76
C SER A 113 -9.53 -27.62 -18.38
N MET A 114 -8.56 -28.07 -17.57
CA MET A 114 -7.62 -29.13 -17.97
C MET A 114 -8.32 -30.49 -18.14
N GLU A 115 -9.31 -30.77 -17.30
CA GLU A 115 -10.02 -32.06 -17.22
C GLU A 115 -11.16 -32.14 -18.24
N LEU A 116 -11.85 -31.03 -18.45
CA LEU A 116 -13.05 -30.93 -19.28
C LEU A 116 -12.75 -30.01 -20.46
N ARG A 117 -12.12 -30.59 -21.49
CA ARG A 117 -11.80 -29.86 -22.72
C ARG A 117 -13.08 -29.27 -23.30
N HIS A 118 -13.02 -27.97 -23.59
CA HIS A 118 -14.09 -27.11 -24.13
C HIS A 118 -15.06 -26.46 -23.13
N GLU A 119 -14.95 -26.75 -21.83
CA GLU A 119 -15.73 -26.01 -20.83
C GLU A 119 -14.97 -24.77 -20.36
N VAL A 120 -15.64 -23.62 -20.43
CA VAL A 120 -15.12 -22.34 -19.98
C VAL A 120 -15.63 -22.06 -18.58
N TYR A 121 -14.68 -21.87 -17.67
CA TYR A 121 -14.93 -21.48 -16.29
C TYR A 121 -14.48 -20.04 -16.09
N ASN A 122 -15.15 -19.36 -15.16
CA ASN A 122 -14.72 -18.04 -14.70
C ASN A 122 -14.40 -18.09 -13.22
N PHE A 123 -13.55 -17.20 -12.72
CA PHE A 123 -13.50 -16.84 -11.31
C PHE A 123 -13.04 -15.40 -11.14
N ASN A 124 -13.52 -14.77 -10.08
CA ASN A 124 -13.14 -13.41 -9.72
C ASN A 124 -12.14 -13.43 -8.56
N TYR A 125 -11.25 -12.44 -8.55
CA TYR A 125 -10.28 -12.21 -7.49
C TYR A 125 -10.06 -10.70 -7.31
N GLY A 126 -10.03 -10.22 -6.08
CA GLY A 126 -9.72 -8.83 -5.75
C GLY A 126 -8.47 -8.76 -4.86
N GLU A 127 -7.57 -7.81 -5.16
CA GLU A 127 -6.42 -7.48 -4.33
C GLU A 127 -6.48 -6.03 -3.88
N TYR A 128 -6.43 -5.79 -2.57
CA TYR A 128 -6.43 -4.44 -2.02
C TYR A 128 -5.05 -3.81 -2.09
N PHE A 129 -5.00 -2.52 -2.38
CA PHE A 129 -3.77 -1.75 -2.37
C PHE A 129 -3.93 -0.42 -1.66
N SER A 130 -2.85 -0.03 -0.97
CA SER A 130 -2.61 1.31 -0.47
C SER A 130 -1.39 1.92 -1.15
N THR A 131 -1.48 3.21 -1.42
CA THR A 131 -0.38 4.08 -1.84
C THR A 131 -0.68 5.53 -1.49
N TYR A 132 0.21 6.44 -1.87
CA TYR A 132 0.02 7.87 -1.64
C TYR A 132 0.65 8.72 -2.73
N ILE A 133 0.14 9.94 -2.86
CA ILE A 133 0.73 11.00 -3.69
C ILE A 133 1.15 12.15 -2.77
N MET A 134 2.42 12.53 -2.82
CA MET A 134 2.93 13.68 -2.05
C MET A 134 2.35 14.97 -2.60
N LEU A 135 1.90 15.84 -1.70
CA LEU A 135 1.32 17.13 -2.04
C LEU A 135 2.28 18.25 -1.72
N ASN A 136 2.07 19.40 -2.35
CA ASN A 136 2.78 20.62 -1.97
C ASN A 136 2.07 21.31 -0.79
N ASN A 137 2.76 22.25 -0.14
CA ASN A 137 2.28 22.89 1.08
C ASN A 137 1.04 23.79 0.83
N GLN A 138 0.76 24.16 -0.44
CA GLN A 138 -0.38 24.99 -0.83
C GLN A 138 -1.72 24.23 -0.83
N VAL A 139 -1.68 22.90 -0.89
CA VAL A 139 -2.88 22.06 -0.76
C VAL A 139 -3.36 22.10 0.69
N LYS A 140 -4.66 22.27 0.90
CA LYS A 140 -5.30 22.27 2.22
C LYS A 140 -5.94 20.91 2.50
N LEU A 141 -6.21 20.61 3.77
CA LEU A 141 -6.78 19.31 4.15
C LEU A 141 -8.22 19.15 3.65
N GLU A 142 -8.94 20.25 3.49
CA GLU A 142 -10.29 20.33 2.95
C GLU A 142 -10.36 20.28 1.41
N ASP A 143 -9.22 20.31 0.72
CA ASP A 143 -9.22 20.16 -0.74
C ASP A 143 -9.69 18.75 -1.13
N ASN A 144 -10.36 18.64 -2.27
CA ASN A 144 -10.73 17.35 -2.85
C ASN A 144 -10.00 17.10 -4.16
N PHE A 145 -9.77 15.84 -4.45
CA PHE A 145 -9.07 15.37 -5.63
C PHE A 145 -9.86 14.25 -6.28
N SER A 146 -9.95 14.26 -7.61
CA SER A 146 -10.33 13.05 -8.34
C SER A 146 -9.08 12.22 -8.60
N ILE A 147 -9.15 10.93 -8.28
CA ILE A 147 -8.05 9.98 -8.47
C ILE A 147 -8.41 9.09 -9.66
N ILE A 148 -7.64 9.20 -10.74
CA ILE A 148 -7.86 8.40 -11.95
C ILE A 148 -6.75 7.36 -12.05
N PRO A 149 -7.08 6.05 -11.94
CA PRO A 149 -6.12 4.98 -12.17
C PRO A 149 -5.95 4.68 -13.66
N TYR A 150 -4.70 4.64 -14.10
CA TYR A 150 -4.34 4.12 -15.42
C TYR A 150 -3.52 2.85 -15.27
N VAL A 151 -3.86 1.83 -16.04
CA VAL A 151 -3.10 0.57 -16.09
C VAL A 151 -2.04 0.72 -17.17
N GLU A 152 -0.77 0.82 -16.80
CA GLU A 152 0.31 0.97 -17.75
C GLU A 152 0.62 -0.37 -18.43
N SER A 153 0.76 -1.42 -17.62
CA SER A 153 1.02 -2.78 -18.08
C SER A 153 0.42 -3.80 -17.14
N PHE A 154 0.08 -4.96 -17.70
CA PHE A 154 -0.45 -6.09 -16.97
C PHE A 154 0.19 -7.39 -17.48
N MET A 155 0.77 -8.15 -16.57
CA MET A 155 1.38 -9.45 -16.85
C MET A 155 0.68 -10.50 -16.02
N VAL A 156 0.41 -11.67 -16.60
CA VAL A 156 -0.12 -12.82 -15.88
C VAL A 156 0.59 -14.10 -16.28
N SER A 157 0.80 -14.98 -15.31
CA SER A 157 1.32 -16.32 -15.51
C SER A 157 0.50 -17.31 -14.71
N GLU A 158 0.19 -18.44 -15.32
CA GLU A 158 -0.15 -19.63 -14.55
C GLU A 158 1.12 -20.14 -13.87
N ILE A 159 1.05 -20.42 -12.56
CA ILE A 159 2.22 -20.91 -11.80
C ILE A 159 2.13 -22.43 -11.63
N TYR A 160 0.96 -22.93 -11.26
CA TYR A 160 0.64 -24.35 -11.15
C TYR A 160 -0.87 -24.53 -11.27
N PRO A 161 -1.39 -25.76 -11.43
CA PRO A 161 -2.83 -25.98 -11.54
C PRO A 161 -3.54 -25.28 -10.39
N ARG A 162 -4.51 -24.42 -10.73
CA ARG A 162 -5.31 -23.62 -9.78
C ARG A 162 -4.65 -22.38 -9.18
N LYS A 163 -3.45 -21.97 -9.60
CA LYS A 163 -2.84 -20.71 -9.17
C LYS A 163 -2.31 -19.91 -10.35
N ILE A 164 -2.73 -18.64 -10.41
CA ILE A 164 -2.12 -17.63 -11.28
C ILE A 164 -1.39 -16.60 -10.44
N SER A 165 -0.35 -16.01 -11.01
CA SER A 165 0.30 -14.82 -10.48
C SER A 165 0.18 -13.71 -11.51
N ALA A 166 -0.15 -12.50 -11.06
CA ALA A 166 -0.26 -11.33 -11.92
C ALA A 166 0.52 -10.15 -11.36
N CYS A 167 1.02 -9.30 -12.27
CA CYS A 167 1.74 -8.08 -11.96
C CYS A 167 1.09 -6.94 -12.75
N THR A 168 0.62 -5.92 -12.02
CA THR A 168 0.00 -4.73 -12.61
C THR A 168 0.82 -3.51 -12.27
N ASN A 169 1.21 -2.75 -13.29
CA ASN A 169 1.78 -1.41 -13.10
C ASN A 169 0.65 -0.39 -13.25
N LEU A 170 0.38 0.34 -12.18
CA LEU A 170 -0.60 1.41 -12.13
C LEU A 170 0.07 2.77 -12.11
N PHE A 171 -0.52 3.70 -12.83
CA PHE A 171 -0.21 5.12 -12.79
C PHE A 171 -1.44 5.85 -12.25
N LEU A 172 -1.36 6.34 -11.02
CA LEU A 172 -2.44 7.08 -10.36
C LEU A 172 -2.23 8.57 -10.55
N VAL A 173 -3.26 9.25 -11.05
CA VAL A 173 -3.26 10.68 -11.29
C VAL A 173 -4.28 11.35 -10.39
N ALA A 174 -3.84 12.32 -9.61
CA ALA A 174 -4.71 13.15 -8.79
C ALA A 174 -4.91 14.51 -9.43
N SER A 175 -6.16 14.87 -9.71
CA SER A 175 -6.57 16.18 -10.21
C SER A 175 -7.37 16.89 -9.13
N ARG A 176 -6.91 18.06 -8.68
CA ARG A 176 -7.64 18.86 -7.69
C ARG A 176 -8.98 19.30 -8.29
N LEU A 177 -10.07 19.04 -7.60
CA LEU A 177 -11.41 19.41 -8.05
C LEU A 177 -11.68 20.89 -7.79
N SER A 178 -12.35 21.55 -8.72
CA SER A 178 -12.88 22.89 -8.49
C SER A 178 -14.18 22.81 -7.70
N ILE A 179 -14.56 23.87 -6.99
CA ILE A 179 -15.78 23.93 -6.16
C ILE A 179 -17.04 23.53 -6.96
N ASN A 180 -17.07 23.77 -8.27
CA ASN A 180 -18.23 23.48 -9.13
C ASN A 180 -18.32 22.00 -9.57
N ASP A 181 -17.27 21.20 -9.35
CA ASP A 181 -17.25 19.78 -9.72
C ASP A 181 -17.66 18.86 -8.56
N TYR A 182 -17.78 19.40 -7.33
CA TYR A 182 -18.15 18.65 -6.13
C TYR A 182 -19.56 18.05 -6.21
N ASP A 183 -20.50 18.74 -6.88
CA ASP A 183 -21.91 18.33 -6.93
C ASP A 183 -22.16 17.09 -7.82
N LYS A 184 -21.13 16.54 -8.49
CA LYS A 184 -21.26 15.38 -9.39
C LYS A 184 -20.69 14.06 -8.84
N GLU A 185 -19.79 14.09 -7.85
CA GLU A 185 -19.19 12.86 -7.27
C GLU A 185 -20.01 12.28 -6.08
N ILE A 186 -21.08 12.95 -5.62
CA ILE A 186 -21.79 12.56 -4.38
C ILE A 186 -22.77 11.36 -4.56
N GLU A 187 -22.99 10.83 -5.76
CA GLU A 187 -24.07 9.83 -5.97
C GLU A 187 -23.70 8.32 -5.89
N GLU A 188 -22.47 7.90 -5.57
CA GLU A 188 -22.16 6.43 -5.55
C GLU A 188 -21.42 5.87 -4.31
N ASP A 189 -21.07 6.66 -3.30
CA ASP A 189 -20.39 6.14 -2.09
C ASP A 189 -21.39 5.69 -1.00
N SER A 190 -22.03 4.54 -1.19
CA SER A 190 -22.77 3.87 -0.12
C SER A 190 -22.39 2.41 0.02
N ASP A 191 -21.21 2.15 0.58
CA ASP A 191 -20.92 0.93 1.34
C ASP A 191 -19.95 1.29 2.48
N TYR A 192 -20.53 1.41 3.69
CA TYR A 192 -19.93 1.64 5.01
C TYR A 192 -18.40 1.83 5.09
N GLU A 193 -17.91 3.00 4.70
CA GLU A 193 -16.57 3.46 5.07
C GLU A 193 -16.53 3.92 6.53
N MET A 194 -15.47 3.55 7.25
CA MET A 194 -15.17 4.14 8.56
C MET A 194 -13.75 4.67 8.60
N ASP A 195 -13.64 5.99 8.70
CA ASP A 195 -12.47 6.63 9.30
C ASP A 195 -12.51 6.32 10.81
N ILE A 196 -11.88 5.22 11.20
CA ILE A 196 -11.76 4.85 12.61
C ILE A 196 -10.74 5.78 13.26
N PRO A 197 -11.09 6.52 14.32
CA PRO A 197 -10.14 7.38 15.01
C PRO A 197 -9.08 6.53 15.71
N SER A 198 -7.90 6.38 15.11
CA SER A 198 -6.73 5.90 15.86
C SER A 198 -6.36 6.94 16.92
N SER A 199 -6.13 6.53 18.17
CA SER A 199 -5.62 7.43 19.21
C SER A 199 -4.27 8.02 18.76
N LYS A 200 -4.29 9.25 18.26
CA LYS A 200 -3.12 10.01 17.87
C LYS A 200 -2.23 10.15 19.10
N ASN A 201 -0.94 9.80 18.98
CA ASN A 201 0.05 10.34 19.91
C ASN A 201 -0.07 11.86 19.86
N THR A 202 -0.20 12.49 21.04
CA THR A 202 -0.68 13.86 21.29
C THR A 202 0.28 14.97 20.83
N ASN A 203 1.31 14.66 20.06
CA ASN A 203 2.20 15.65 19.48
C ASN A 203 1.72 15.95 18.07
N ASP A 204 1.65 17.24 17.72
CA ASP A 204 1.34 17.67 16.36
C ASP A 204 2.25 16.93 15.38
N ILE A 205 1.66 16.08 14.54
CA ILE A 205 2.38 15.15 13.67
C ILE A 205 3.44 15.89 12.84
N THR A 206 3.16 17.13 12.47
CA THR A 206 4.03 17.97 11.64
C THR A 206 5.34 18.34 12.35
N THR A 207 5.37 18.34 13.69
CA THR A 207 6.58 18.63 14.48
C THR A 207 7.47 17.41 14.72
N PHE A 208 7.03 16.21 14.33
CA PHE A 208 7.78 14.97 14.60
C PHE A 208 9.13 14.93 13.86
N LEU A 209 9.21 15.47 12.64
CA LEU A 209 10.46 15.63 11.89
C LEU A 209 10.88 17.11 11.86
N GLY A 210 12.11 17.37 12.32
CA GLY A 210 12.75 18.67 12.17
C GLY A 210 13.42 18.83 10.80
N PRO A 211 13.71 20.08 10.37
CA PRO A 211 14.34 20.35 9.06
C PRO A 211 15.71 19.70 8.84
N GLN A 212 16.40 19.33 9.91
CA GLN A 212 17.73 18.71 9.88
C GLN A 212 17.70 17.18 10.08
N ASP A 213 16.53 16.59 10.35
CA ASP A 213 16.41 15.16 10.60
C ASP A 213 16.63 14.39 9.30
N LYS A 214 17.61 13.48 9.29
CA LYS A 214 17.95 12.64 8.11
C LYS A 214 17.81 11.16 8.37
N GLU A 215 17.98 10.71 9.61
CA GLU A 215 17.88 9.32 10.04
C GLU A 215 16.43 8.94 10.37
N TRP A 216 15.58 8.95 9.35
CA TRP A 216 14.19 8.53 9.47
C TRP A 216 13.75 7.64 8.31
N THR A 217 12.70 6.85 8.53
CA THR A 217 12.02 6.10 7.48
C THR A 217 10.50 6.15 7.67
N ASN A 218 9.77 5.95 6.58
CA ASN A 218 8.33 5.70 6.60
C ASN A 218 8.09 4.29 6.06
N ILE A 219 7.32 3.50 6.80
CA ILE A 219 6.88 2.19 6.36
C ILE A 219 5.36 2.13 6.27
N ASN A 220 4.89 1.23 5.42
CA ASN A 220 3.49 0.89 5.27
C ASN A 220 3.32 -0.60 5.59
N ILE A 221 2.60 -0.90 6.68
CA ILE A 221 2.33 -2.26 7.15
C ILE A 221 0.91 -2.62 6.70
N LYS A 222 0.79 -3.72 5.96
CA LYS A 222 -0.49 -4.26 5.49
C LYS A 222 -0.74 -5.62 6.11
N GLU A 223 -1.89 -5.76 6.75
CA GLU A 223 -2.23 -6.98 7.47
C GLU A 223 -3.65 -7.44 7.13
N LYS A 224 -3.84 -8.76 7.10
CA LYS A 224 -5.16 -9.37 7.16
C LYS A 224 -5.29 -10.01 8.53
N TYR A 225 -6.26 -9.54 9.31
CA TYR A 225 -6.51 -10.04 10.65
C TYR A 225 -7.82 -10.84 10.67
N THR A 226 -7.77 -12.03 11.27
CA THR A 226 -8.95 -12.88 11.50
C THR A 226 -9.28 -12.91 12.99
N ILE A 227 -10.50 -12.52 13.35
CA ILE A 227 -10.98 -12.55 14.73
C ILE A 227 -10.87 -13.98 15.30
N PRO A 228 -10.30 -14.16 16.51
CA PRO A 228 -10.19 -15.46 17.17
C PRO A 228 -11.54 -16.16 17.31
N LYS A 229 -11.59 -17.48 17.06
CA LYS A 229 -12.86 -18.26 17.02
C LYS A 229 -13.72 -18.15 18.29
N ASN A 230 -13.10 -17.86 19.43
CA ASN A 230 -13.77 -17.69 20.71
C ASN A 230 -14.36 -16.29 20.94
N LYS A 231 -14.20 -15.37 19.99
CA LYS A 231 -14.75 -14.00 20.03
C LYS A 231 -15.92 -13.88 19.06
N PRO A 232 -16.96 -13.06 19.35
CA PRO A 232 -18.10 -12.87 18.46
C PRO A 232 -17.75 -12.29 17.10
N ASP A 233 -18.68 -12.41 16.15
CA ASP A 233 -18.56 -11.83 14.81
C ASP A 233 -18.58 -10.30 14.85
N ILE A 234 -17.83 -9.66 13.94
CA ILE A 234 -17.74 -8.21 13.81
C ILE A 234 -19.06 -7.66 13.26
N GLY A 235 -19.66 -6.72 13.98
CA GLY A 235 -20.66 -5.81 13.42
C GLY A 235 -19.97 -4.58 12.82
N LYS A 236 -19.38 -3.77 13.68
CA LYS A 236 -18.81 -2.46 13.38
C LYS A 236 -17.56 -2.25 14.24
N VAL A 237 -16.44 -1.92 13.60
CA VAL A 237 -15.24 -1.55 14.34
C VAL A 237 -15.40 -0.13 14.90
N ILE A 238 -15.19 0.02 16.21
CA ILE A 238 -15.39 1.27 16.93
C ILE A 238 -14.08 2.04 17.07
N ASN A 239 -13.01 1.34 17.44
CA ASN A 239 -11.70 1.94 17.68
C ASN A 239 -10.60 0.92 17.49
N ILE A 240 -9.42 1.39 17.05
CA ILE A 240 -8.20 0.60 17.03
C ILE A 240 -7.09 1.44 17.65
N THR A 241 -6.51 0.91 18.73
CA THR A 241 -5.35 1.51 19.37
C THR A 241 -4.12 0.72 18.98
N SER A 242 -3.07 1.42 18.57
CA SER A 242 -1.83 0.80 18.10
C SER A 242 -0.65 1.30 18.92
N ASN A 243 0.24 0.38 19.33
CA ASN A 243 1.43 0.67 20.12
C ASN A 243 2.63 -0.08 19.53
N ILE A 244 3.76 0.61 19.43
CA ILE A 244 4.99 0.06 18.86
C ILE A 244 5.99 -0.19 19.97
N ILE A 245 6.42 -1.44 20.10
CA ILE A 245 7.41 -1.85 21.09
C ILE A 245 8.69 -2.26 20.38
N VAL A 246 9.73 -1.44 20.49
CA VAL A 246 11.07 -1.80 20.03
C VAL A 246 11.65 -2.86 20.96
N ARG A 247 12.01 -4.02 20.40
CA ARG A 247 12.59 -5.16 21.13
C ARG A 247 14.10 -5.19 21.03
N ASN A 248 14.63 -4.88 19.85
CA ASN A 248 16.06 -4.94 19.59
C ASN A 248 16.46 -3.89 18.56
N GLN A 249 17.71 -3.46 18.63
CA GLN A 249 18.32 -2.59 17.64
C GLN A 249 19.79 -2.96 17.46
N ARG A 250 20.27 -2.93 16.22
CA ARG A 250 21.70 -3.12 15.91
C ARG A 250 22.07 -2.50 14.58
N VAL A 251 23.27 -1.97 14.50
CA VAL A 251 23.84 -1.52 13.23
C VAL A 251 24.32 -2.74 12.44
N VAL A 252 23.98 -2.79 11.16
CA VAL A 252 24.38 -3.87 10.24
C VAL A 252 24.92 -3.30 8.95
N LEU A 253 25.66 -4.12 8.20
CA LEU A 253 26.06 -3.82 6.83
C LEU A 253 25.06 -4.42 5.85
N VAL A 254 24.51 -3.58 4.98
CA VAL A 254 23.57 -3.97 3.93
C VAL A 254 24.26 -3.78 2.57
N PRO A 255 24.14 -4.73 1.63
CA PRO A 255 24.69 -4.55 0.29
C PRO A 255 23.94 -3.43 -0.45
N ILE A 256 24.69 -2.52 -1.05
CA ILE A 256 24.20 -1.49 -1.98
C ILE A 256 24.27 -2.08 -3.39
N LYS A 257 23.24 -1.84 -4.20
CA LYS A 257 23.32 -2.13 -5.65
C LYS A 257 24.54 -1.39 -6.21
N PRO A 258 25.51 -2.07 -6.83
CA PRO A 258 26.62 -1.37 -7.46
C PRO A 258 26.07 -0.50 -8.60
N PRO A 259 26.66 0.68 -8.86
CA PRO A 259 26.37 1.40 -10.08
C PRO A 259 26.67 0.50 -11.28
N VAL A 260 25.82 0.56 -12.31
CA VAL A 260 25.74 -0.35 -13.46
C VAL A 260 27.07 -0.48 -14.25
N SER A 261 28.06 0.36 -13.96
CA SER A 261 29.34 0.48 -14.67
C SER A 261 30.58 -0.04 -13.94
N SER A 262 30.50 -0.52 -12.69
CA SER A 262 31.68 -1.01 -11.97
C SER A 262 31.64 -2.51 -11.72
N GLY A 263 32.30 -3.27 -12.59
CA GLY A 263 32.60 -4.68 -12.36
C GLY A 263 33.38 -4.87 -11.05
N GLY A 264 32.74 -5.50 -10.07
CA GLY A 264 33.45 -6.37 -9.12
C GLY A 264 33.24 -6.15 -7.63
N ASN A 265 32.81 -4.96 -7.16
CA ASN A 265 32.71 -4.71 -5.71
C ASN A 265 31.27 -4.44 -5.25
N ILE A 266 30.77 -5.28 -4.36
CA ILE A 266 29.54 -5.05 -3.60
C ILE A 266 29.85 -3.95 -2.58
N PHE A 267 29.35 -2.74 -2.82
CA PHE A 267 29.38 -1.68 -1.82
C PHE A 267 28.47 -2.05 -0.65
N LYS A 268 28.86 -1.70 0.58
CA LYS A 268 28.05 -1.96 1.78
C LYS A 268 27.81 -0.65 2.49
N GLU A 269 26.56 -0.37 2.82
CA GLU A 269 26.16 0.76 3.68
C GLU A 269 25.82 0.26 5.08
N LYS A 270 25.93 1.16 6.07
CA LYS A 270 25.45 0.88 7.42
C LYS A 270 23.98 1.26 7.54
N LYS A 271 23.16 0.33 8.02
CA LYS A 271 21.77 0.62 8.43
C LYS A 271 21.56 0.20 9.87
N LEU A 272 20.64 0.89 10.55
CA LEU A 272 20.10 0.44 11.81
C LEU A 272 18.98 -0.57 11.51
N LEU A 273 19.19 -1.83 11.90
CA LEU A 273 18.12 -2.83 11.95
C LEU A 273 17.39 -2.65 13.28
N ILE A 274 16.06 -2.58 13.21
CA ILE A 274 15.18 -2.49 14.37
C ILE A 274 14.21 -3.66 14.31
N ASP A 275 14.19 -4.46 15.38
CA ASP A 275 13.16 -5.47 15.60
C ASP A 275 12.11 -4.90 16.55
N LEU A 276 10.85 -4.92 16.14
CA LEU A 276 9.74 -4.32 16.88
C LEU A 276 8.51 -5.24 16.86
N ILE A 277 7.57 -4.95 17.76
CA ILE A 277 6.23 -5.56 17.75
C ILE A 277 5.22 -4.42 17.63
N LEU A 278 4.35 -4.51 16.63
CA LEU A 278 3.17 -3.66 16.53
C LEU A 278 2.04 -4.37 17.29
N ASN A 279 1.69 -3.83 18.45
CA ASN A 279 0.57 -4.31 19.26
C ASN A 279 -0.67 -3.49 18.93
N GLN A 280 -1.80 -4.17 18.80
CA GLN A 280 -3.07 -3.53 18.50
C GLN A 280 -4.16 -4.03 19.43
N ASP A 281 -5.06 -3.12 19.79
CA ASP A 281 -6.30 -3.39 20.51
C ASP A 281 -7.47 -2.91 19.64
N ILE A 282 -8.22 -3.85 19.10
CA ILE A 282 -9.40 -3.61 18.27
C ILE A 282 -10.62 -3.67 19.17
N ILE A 283 -11.40 -2.60 19.19
CA ILE A 283 -12.71 -2.51 19.83
C ILE A 283 -13.77 -2.50 18.74
N TYR A 284 -14.71 -3.45 18.79
CA TYR A 284 -15.82 -3.55 17.84
C TYR A 284 -17.11 -3.95 18.56
N ASN A 285 -18.27 -3.68 17.96
CA ASN A 285 -19.54 -4.22 18.46
C ASN A 285 -19.88 -5.56 17.78
N GLU A 286 -20.59 -6.42 18.49
CA GLU A 286 -21.00 -7.72 17.95
C GLU A 286 -22.04 -7.56 16.82
N PHE A 287 -21.93 -8.38 15.75
CA PHE A 287 -22.80 -8.31 14.56
C PHE A 287 -24.31 -8.33 14.87
N ASN A 288 -24.73 -9.04 15.92
CA ASN A 288 -26.14 -9.16 16.32
C ASN A 288 -26.47 -8.37 17.60
N ASN A 289 -25.52 -7.60 18.14
CA ASN A 289 -25.70 -6.88 19.39
C ASN A 289 -24.79 -5.64 19.42
N GLU A 290 -25.33 -4.51 18.93
CA GLU A 290 -24.57 -3.26 18.80
C GLU A 290 -24.11 -2.67 20.14
N ASP A 291 -24.76 -3.05 21.25
CA ASP A 291 -24.42 -2.62 22.60
C ASP A 291 -23.28 -3.44 23.23
N ASN A 292 -22.94 -4.60 22.65
CA ASN A 292 -21.91 -5.48 23.16
C ASN A 292 -20.55 -5.15 22.54
N LEU A 293 -19.71 -4.44 23.30
CA LEU A 293 -18.34 -4.10 22.90
C LEU A 293 -17.35 -5.23 23.20
N ILE A 294 -16.65 -5.66 22.16
CA ILE A 294 -15.61 -6.67 22.22
C ILE A 294 -14.26 -6.03 21.97
N SER A 295 -13.31 -6.30 22.87
CA SER A 295 -11.89 -5.99 22.66
C SER A 295 -11.12 -7.25 22.26
N VAL A 296 -10.25 -7.10 21.27
CA VAL A 296 -9.33 -8.13 20.79
C VAL A 296 -7.94 -7.52 20.66
N GLN A 297 -6.99 -8.13 21.36
CA GLN A 297 -5.59 -7.72 21.35
C GLN A 297 -4.73 -8.72 20.59
N TYR A 298 -3.82 -8.21 19.77
CA TYR A 298 -2.82 -9.01 19.09
C TYR A 298 -1.54 -8.20 18.85
N GLY A 299 -0.47 -8.89 18.47
CA GLY A 299 0.81 -8.25 18.19
C GLY A 299 1.55 -8.96 17.07
N VAL A 300 2.08 -8.18 16.13
CA VAL A 300 2.80 -8.71 14.95
C VAL A 300 4.25 -8.21 14.98
N PRO A 301 5.24 -9.13 14.88
CA PRO A 301 6.64 -8.76 14.86
C PRO A 301 7.07 -8.25 13.48
N TYR A 302 7.88 -7.20 13.47
CA TYR A 302 8.50 -6.63 12.26
C TYR A 302 9.98 -6.36 12.46
N SER A 303 10.70 -6.41 11.34
CA SER A 303 12.10 -5.98 11.27
C SER A 303 12.24 -4.94 10.16
N ILE A 304 12.80 -3.78 10.49
CA ILE A 304 12.91 -2.65 9.58
C ILE A 304 14.34 -2.12 9.54
N TYR A 305 14.70 -1.49 8.43
CA TYR A 305 15.97 -0.80 8.26
C TYR A 305 15.76 0.71 8.24
N ILE A 306 16.64 1.42 8.95
CA ILE A 306 16.75 2.88 8.87
C ILE A 306 18.16 3.21 8.42
N SER A 307 18.27 4.01 7.37
CA SER A 307 19.56 4.53 6.93
C SER A 307 20.10 5.49 7.97
N ILE A 308 21.37 5.30 8.32
CA ILE A 308 22.08 6.07 9.34
C ILE A 308 23.37 6.63 8.76
N ASN A 309 23.93 7.65 9.40
CA ASN A 309 25.20 8.24 8.98
C ASN A 309 26.34 7.20 8.95
N ASP A 310 27.17 7.22 7.90
CA ASP A 310 28.30 6.29 7.73
C ASP A 310 29.32 6.32 8.88
N ASN A 311 29.40 7.45 9.59
CA ASN A 311 30.27 7.65 10.75
C ASN A 311 29.81 6.87 11.99
N CYS A 312 28.62 6.26 11.98
CA CYS A 312 28.12 5.43 13.08
C CYS A 312 28.98 4.17 13.27
N LYS A 313 29.21 3.80 14.52
CA LYS A 313 29.91 2.56 14.93
C LYS A 313 28.89 1.45 15.17
N PHE A 314 29.33 0.19 15.04
CA PHE A 314 28.48 -0.97 15.33
C PHE A 314 28.00 -1.04 16.80
N THR A 315 28.75 -0.40 17.69
CA THR A 315 28.47 -0.33 19.13
C THR A 315 27.63 0.88 19.52
N ASP A 316 27.26 1.75 18.57
CA ASP A 316 26.42 2.91 18.87
C ASP A 316 25.02 2.45 19.28
N SER A 317 24.45 3.14 20.26
CA SER A 317 23.07 2.95 20.70
C SER A 317 22.22 4.13 20.25
N PHE A 318 20.94 3.86 19.97
CA PHE A 318 20.02 4.87 19.45
C PHE A 318 18.74 4.94 20.28
N ILE A 319 18.09 6.10 20.23
CA ILE A 319 16.72 6.34 20.64
C ILE A 319 15.89 6.29 19.37
N ILE A 320 14.82 5.50 19.40
CA ILE A 320 13.91 5.31 18.28
C ILE A 320 12.58 5.89 18.71
N ASP A 321 12.17 6.95 18.02
CA ASP A 321 10.85 7.55 18.15
C ASP A 321 9.97 7.07 17.01
N SER A 322 8.69 6.86 17.27
CA SER A 322 7.72 6.42 16.25
C SER A 322 6.46 7.28 16.25
N CYS A 323 5.91 7.52 15.07
CA CYS A 323 4.67 8.24 14.87
C CYS A 323 3.77 7.46 13.89
N ILE A 324 2.56 7.13 14.32
CA ILE A 324 1.54 6.56 13.43
C ILE A 324 0.90 7.73 12.67
N GLU A 325 1.02 7.68 11.36
CA GLU A 325 0.60 8.74 10.45
C GLU A 325 -0.84 8.53 9.98
N ASP A 326 -1.19 7.31 9.57
CA ASP A 326 -2.54 6.92 9.18
C ASP A 326 -2.77 5.45 9.53
N LEU A 327 -4.01 5.14 9.88
CA LEU A 327 -4.50 3.78 10.10
C LEU A 327 -5.83 3.67 9.35
N HIS A 328 -5.85 2.80 8.35
CA HIS A 328 -7.05 2.47 7.60
C HIS A 328 -7.42 1.02 7.84
N VAL A 329 -8.71 0.77 8.05
CA VAL A 329 -9.25 -0.57 8.24
C VAL A 329 -10.48 -0.77 7.40
N ASN A 330 -10.55 -1.93 6.76
CA ASN A 330 -11.69 -2.38 5.99
C ASN A 330 -12.15 -3.75 6.51
N VAL A 331 -13.43 -3.88 6.87
CA VAL A 331 -14.02 -5.15 7.30
C VAL A 331 -14.37 -5.95 6.04
N LEU A 332 -13.67 -7.06 5.82
CA LEU A 332 -13.83 -7.88 4.62
C LEU A 332 -15.04 -8.82 4.73
N ASP A 333 -15.25 -9.36 5.93
CA ASP A 333 -16.42 -10.16 6.29
C ASP A 333 -16.61 -10.15 7.82
N LYS A 334 -17.54 -10.97 8.33
CA LYS A 334 -17.87 -11.08 9.77
C LYS A 334 -16.69 -11.43 10.67
N ARG A 335 -15.59 -11.95 10.12
CA ARG A 335 -14.42 -12.47 10.85
C ARG A 335 -13.11 -11.87 10.40
N ASN A 336 -13.04 -11.30 9.21
CA ASN A 336 -11.80 -10.86 8.58
C ASN A 336 -11.81 -9.35 8.36
N MET A 337 -10.69 -8.72 8.66
CA MET A 337 -10.43 -7.32 8.33
C MET A 337 -9.09 -7.17 7.66
N PHE A 338 -8.98 -6.15 6.81
CA PHE A 338 -7.75 -5.67 6.23
C PHE A 338 -7.34 -4.38 6.92
N GLU A 339 -6.08 -4.30 7.34
CA GLU A 339 -5.52 -3.13 7.97
C GLU A 339 -4.32 -2.61 7.18
N ASN A 340 -4.20 -1.29 7.14
CA ASN A 340 -3.09 -0.59 6.53
C ASN A 340 -2.61 0.56 7.41
N ILE A 341 -1.35 0.50 7.82
CA ILE A 341 -0.78 1.36 8.86
C ILE A 341 0.47 2.03 8.32
N SER A 342 0.44 3.37 8.27
CA SER A 342 1.62 4.16 7.89
C SER A 342 2.32 4.67 9.13
N ILE A 343 3.61 4.37 9.26
CA ILE A 343 4.38 4.65 10.48
C ILE A 343 5.70 5.32 10.09
N PHE A 344 5.98 6.44 10.74
CA PHE A 344 7.30 7.06 10.73
C PHE A 344 8.14 6.58 11.91
N PHE A 345 9.42 6.35 11.63
CA PHE A 345 10.43 6.15 12.63
C PHE A 345 11.51 7.21 12.48
N LYS A 346 11.85 7.88 13.58
CA LYS A 346 12.99 8.79 13.68
C LYS A 346 14.01 8.20 14.64
N VAL A 347 15.28 8.34 14.30
CA VAL A 347 16.37 7.80 15.09
C VAL A 347 17.29 8.93 15.53
N ASN A 348 17.61 8.95 16.83
CA ASN A 348 18.58 9.84 17.42
C ASN A 348 19.70 9.02 18.06
N LYS A 349 20.96 9.34 17.78
CA LYS A 349 22.09 8.69 18.43
C LYS A 349 22.10 9.06 19.92
N LYS A 350 22.23 8.06 20.81
CA LYS A 350 22.39 8.33 22.25
C LYS A 350 23.75 8.99 22.49
N THR A 351 23.71 10.21 23.02
CA THR A 351 24.89 10.87 23.58
C THR A 351 24.94 10.61 25.08
N TYR A 352 25.93 9.85 25.54
CA TYR A 352 26.25 9.77 26.96
C TYR A 352 27.07 11.01 27.31
N PHE A 353 26.50 11.89 28.15
CA PHE A 353 27.21 13.04 28.72
C PHE A 353 27.99 12.62 29.96
#